data_AF-A0A059KIQ5-F1
#
_entry.id   AF-A0A059KIQ5-F1
#
_cell.length_a   1.000
_cell.length_b   1.000
_cell.length_c   1.000
_cell.angle_alpha   90.00
_cell.angle_beta   90.00
_cell.angle_gamma   90.00
#
_symmetry.space_group_name_H-M   'P 1'
#
loop_
_entity.id
_entity.type
_entity.pdbx_description
1 polymer ?
#
loop_
_entity_poly.entity_id
_entity_poly.type
_entity_poly.pdbx_seq_one_letter_code
_entity_poly.pdbx_strand_id
1 'polypeptide(L)'
;MRSALTSISPRPAWPIACLAVVFLLPAFAAAATAAPLPPAPRITLQVIDRTGRSLEPDRLGAVQDRRGRALSISRLDLMLSGLQLQTGDGRWVGPTGWHGHFRATLPDRHEPLPGLAPGRYRALRFAIGVAPEANHADPNRLAPGDPLHPLVNDMHWGWTGGYVFAAIEGLWQFDRAEAGRTGGFSYHLAGDINRITVTLPGPLQLAAGGTLRLKLDAGRLLAAVDISKDGDSTHSRGDDPPSRALRTALARAFRVEALAPQAAADPRSGTAAAGMAPIGTTPYRWSAGTHLPRVTLPADNPLTVQGVALGRQLFGDPRLSRDGRISCATCHVPDRAFVDPGRASSRGIDGREGLRNTPTLSNLAWSRHFGWDGGRSTLREQALRPIELMHEMGDRLPQVVERLGRDAALQASFRQAFGGPVSAPRLGLALEQYLLTLVAQDAKFDRVMQGRAQFSPAEKRGFELFLTEHDPRQGLRGADCFHCHGGSLFTSQQFASIGLPRLKGRPDDPGRAGVTGLESDRGRFRVPSLRNVALTAPYMHDGRFRTLEEVIEHYDHGVERAPNLDPNLAKHPPAGMGLSAEDKAALVAFLKTLTEVAETHRVRPGN
;
A
#
# COMPACT_ATOMS: atom_id res chain seq x y z
N MET A 1 -70.75 61.20 19.55
CA MET A 1 -71.97 60.77 20.30
C MET A 1 -71.57 60.34 21.72
N ARG A 2 -72.53 60.06 22.60
CA ARG A 2 -72.43 59.74 24.04
C ARG A 2 -71.32 58.69 24.33
N SER A 3 -70.44 58.85 25.34
CA SER A 3 -70.62 58.76 26.83
C SER A 3 -71.02 57.34 27.28
N ALA A 4 -70.44 56.67 28.30
CA ALA A 4 -69.98 57.04 29.66
C ALA A 4 -68.63 56.35 30.02
N LEU A 5 -67.71 56.73 30.94
CA LEU A 5 -67.65 57.42 32.27
C LEU A 5 -67.42 56.48 33.49
N THR A 6 -66.17 56.45 34.01
CA THR A 6 -65.75 56.33 35.45
C THR A 6 -66.10 55.03 36.24
N SER A 7 -65.55 54.63 37.40
CA SER A 7 -64.63 55.19 38.44
C SER A 7 -63.95 54.00 39.24
N ILE A 8 -63.00 54.06 40.21
CA ILE A 8 -62.10 55.10 40.79
C ILE A 8 -60.74 54.51 41.33
N SER A 9 -60.38 54.62 42.61
CA SER A 9 -59.14 54.11 43.31
C SER A 9 -59.45 53.81 44.82
N PRO A 10 -58.55 53.38 45.78
CA PRO A 10 -57.11 53.69 45.98
C PRO A 10 -56.19 52.52 46.49
N ARG A 11 -54.95 52.86 46.94
CA ARG A 11 -53.92 51.97 47.58
C ARG A 11 -54.04 51.95 49.12
N PRO A 12 -53.33 51.09 49.90
CA PRO A 12 -51.96 51.45 50.37
C PRO A 12 -50.96 50.30 50.72
N ALA A 13 -49.72 50.71 51.06
CA ALA A 13 -48.72 50.07 51.95
C ALA A 13 -47.96 48.77 51.57
N TRP A 14 -46.67 48.75 51.93
CA TRP A 14 -45.79 47.58 52.09
C TRP A 14 -45.63 47.25 53.59
N PRO A 15 -45.18 46.02 53.92
CA PRO A 15 -44.07 45.91 54.89
C PRO A 15 -42.94 44.99 54.41
N ILE A 16 -41.79 45.09 55.10
CA ILE A 16 -40.56 44.32 54.84
C ILE A 16 -40.63 42.96 55.56
N ALA A 17 -40.15 41.89 54.92
CA ALA A 17 -39.89 40.60 55.56
C ALA A 17 -38.60 39.97 55.01
N CYS A 18 -37.80 39.36 55.89
CA CYS A 18 -36.51 38.79 55.55
C CYS A 18 -36.64 37.43 54.83
N LEU A 19 -35.79 37.17 53.83
CA LEU A 19 -35.49 35.81 53.36
C LEU A 19 -34.05 35.43 53.75
N ALA A 20 -33.89 34.21 54.27
CA ALA A 20 -32.59 33.69 54.67
C ALA A 20 -31.80 33.14 53.47
N VAL A 21 -30.49 33.37 53.45
CA VAL A 21 -29.57 32.79 52.46
C VAL A 21 -29.25 31.36 52.86
N VAL A 22 -29.78 30.39 52.11
CA VAL A 22 -29.41 28.97 52.24
C VAL A 22 -28.20 28.70 51.33
N PHE A 23 -27.07 28.33 51.92
CA PHE A 23 -25.88 27.91 51.18
C PHE A 23 -26.11 26.52 50.54
N LEU A 24 -26.18 26.48 49.21
CA LEU A 24 -26.13 25.23 48.45
C LEU A 24 -24.67 24.78 48.30
N LEU A 25 -24.31 23.69 48.99
CA LEU A 25 -23.04 22.99 48.76
C LEU A 25 -23.06 22.25 47.41
N PRO A 26 -21.97 22.25 46.63
CA PRO A 26 -21.90 21.51 45.38
C PRO A 26 -21.81 20.02 45.64
N ALA A 27 -22.82 19.26 45.20
CA ALA A 27 -22.76 17.80 45.23
C ALA A 27 -21.72 17.30 44.22
N PHE A 28 -20.62 16.72 44.70
CA PHE A 28 -19.68 16.00 43.86
C PHE A 28 -20.36 14.75 43.28
N ALA A 29 -20.79 14.84 42.02
CA ALA A 29 -21.23 13.69 41.26
C ALA A 29 -20.01 12.77 41.03
N ALA A 30 -19.94 11.68 41.78
CA ALA A 30 -18.93 10.64 41.56
C ALA A 30 -19.13 10.06 40.15
N ALA A 31 -18.19 10.35 39.26
CA ALA A 31 -18.20 9.79 37.91
C ALA A 31 -18.02 8.27 38.00
N ALA A 32 -19.11 7.53 37.81
CA ALA A 32 -19.08 6.08 37.79
C ALA A 32 -18.15 5.62 36.66
N THR A 33 -16.98 5.10 37.02
CA THR A 33 -16.01 4.54 36.08
C THR A 33 -16.59 3.26 35.50
N ALA A 34 -17.30 3.40 34.39
CA ALA A 34 -17.83 2.27 33.62
C ALA A 34 -16.69 1.27 33.37
N ALA A 35 -16.87 0.03 33.82
CA ALA A 35 -15.87 -1.00 33.66
C ALA A 35 -15.48 -1.11 32.17
N PRO A 36 -14.17 -1.20 31.84
CA PRO A 36 -13.73 -1.20 30.46
C PRO A 36 -14.40 -2.34 29.71
N LEU A 37 -15.01 -2.03 28.56
CA LEU A 37 -15.68 -3.02 27.73
C LEU A 37 -14.69 -4.15 27.41
N PRO A 38 -15.10 -5.42 27.50
CA PRO A 38 -14.22 -6.54 27.19
C PRO A 38 -13.71 -6.40 25.75
N PRO A 39 -12.41 -6.70 25.49
CA PRO A 39 -11.82 -6.52 24.18
C PRO A 39 -12.63 -7.30 23.12
N ALA A 40 -12.88 -6.65 21.98
CA ALA A 40 -13.62 -7.25 20.90
C ALA A 40 -12.94 -8.57 20.45
N PRO A 41 -13.71 -9.63 20.15
CA PRO A 41 -13.15 -10.84 19.57
C PRO A 41 -12.48 -10.51 18.23
N ARG A 42 -11.54 -11.35 17.81
CA ARG A 42 -10.76 -11.16 16.57
C ARG A 42 -10.86 -12.38 15.66
N ILE A 43 -10.52 -12.20 14.39
CA ILE A 43 -10.41 -13.26 13.40
C ILE A 43 -9.03 -13.24 12.73
N THR A 44 -8.42 -14.41 12.56
CA THR A 44 -7.19 -14.62 11.79
C THR A 44 -7.39 -15.72 10.75
N LEU A 45 -6.57 -15.73 9.70
CA LEU A 45 -6.56 -16.75 8.66
C LEU A 45 -5.18 -17.41 8.58
N GLN A 46 -5.15 -18.74 8.77
CA GLN A 46 -3.97 -19.57 8.51
C GLN A 46 -4.19 -20.35 7.21
N VAL A 47 -3.24 -20.30 6.28
CA VAL A 47 -3.22 -21.23 5.13
C VAL A 47 -2.42 -22.47 5.50
N ILE A 48 -2.87 -23.61 5.00
CA ILE A 48 -2.13 -24.87 5.10
C ILE A 48 -1.76 -25.44 3.74
N ASP A 49 -0.63 -26.14 3.72
CA ASP A 49 -0.13 -26.92 2.60
C ASP A 49 -0.89 -28.27 2.45
N ARG A 50 -0.51 -29.07 1.45
CA ARG A 50 -1.10 -30.42 1.25
C ARG A 50 -0.79 -31.44 2.35
N THR A 51 0.10 -31.12 3.31
CA THR A 51 0.40 -31.97 4.48
C THR A 51 -0.34 -31.51 5.75
N GLY A 52 -1.09 -30.40 5.66
CA GLY A 52 -1.83 -29.81 6.79
C GLY A 52 -0.99 -28.90 7.69
N ARG A 53 0.27 -28.62 7.33
CA ARG A 53 1.17 -27.67 8.01
C ARG A 53 0.92 -26.26 7.48
N SER A 54 1.39 -25.22 8.18
CA SER A 54 1.36 -23.85 7.65
C SER A 54 1.99 -23.79 6.26
N LEU A 55 1.37 -23.04 5.34
CA LEU A 55 1.95 -22.78 4.03
C LEU A 55 3.25 -21.98 4.17
N GLU A 56 4.33 -22.52 3.63
CA GLU A 56 5.59 -21.78 3.42
C GLU A 56 5.52 -21.07 2.04
N PRO A 57 5.60 -19.73 1.98
CA PRO A 57 5.57 -18.99 0.72
C PRO A 57 6.74 -19.36 -0.20
N ASP A 58 6.56 -19.16 -1.51
CA ASP A 58 7.52 -19.47 -2.59
C ASP A 58 7.98 -20.95 -2.69
N ARG A 59 7.67 -21.82 -1.72
CA ARG A 59 8.11 -23.22 -1.70
C ARG A 59 7.40 -24.08 -2.74
N LEU A 60 8.14 -24.43 -3.80
CA LEU A 60 7.69 -25.35 -4.84
C LEU A 60 7.33 -26.73 -4.26
N GLY A 61 6.14 -27.24 -4.59
CA GLY A 61 5.64 -28.52 -4.12
C GLY A 61 4.97 -28.49 -2.74
N ALA A 62 4.72 -27.31 -2.16
CA ALA A 62 3.82 -27.17 -1.00
C ALA A 62 2.37 -27.55 -1.34
N VAL A 63 1.96 -27.30 -2.59
CA VAL A 63 0.65 -27.65 -3.15
C VAL A 63 0.81 -28.30 -4.54
N GLN A 64 -0.29 -28.86 -5.07
CA GLN A 64 -0.32 -29.53 -6.36
C GLN A 64 -1.60 -29.19 -7.13
N ASP A 65 -1.55 -29.33 -8.45
CA ASP A 65 -2.71 -29.17 -9.33
C ASP A 65 -3.49 -30.49 -9.48
N ARG A 66 -4.56 -30.50 -10.27
CA ARG A 66 -5.39 -31.68 -10.60
C ARG A 66 -4.60 -32.81 -11.29
N ARG A 67 -3.38 -32.56 -11.79
CA ARG A 67 -2.47 -33.55 -12.39
C ARG A 67 -1.37 -34.02 -11.43
N GLY A 68 -1.22 -33.39 -10.27
CA GLY A 68 -0.16 -33.71 -9.32
C GLY A 68 1.18 -33.02 -9.61
N ARG A 69 1.24 -32.02 -10.51
CA ARG A 69 2.46 -31.19 -10.67
C ARG A 69 2.74 -30.40 -9.41
N ALA A 70 4.01 -30.03 -9.20
CA ALA A 70 4.44 -29.24 -8.05
C ALA A 70 4.18 -27.74 -8.28
N LEU A 71 3.54 -27.09 -7.31
CA LEU A 71 3.29 -25.64 -7.32
C LEU A 71 3.84 -24.99 -6.04
N SER A 72 4.31 -23.75 -6.15
CA SER A 72 4.48 -22.82 -5.04
C SER A 72 3.29 -21.85 -4.95
N ILE A 73 3.23 -21.08 -3.88
CA ILE A 73 2.34 -19.92 -3.74
C ILE A 73 3.22 -18.77 -3.23
N SER A 74 3.35 -17.70 -4.00
CA SER A 74 3.97 -16.44 -3.55
C SER A 74 2.92 -15.52 -2.92
N ARG A 75 1.71 -15.48 -3.50
CA ARG A 75 0.58 -14.67 -3.04
C ARG A 75 -0.67 -15.52 -2.86
N LEU A 76 -1.33 -15.34 -1.71
CA LEU A 76 -2.73 -15.72 -1.53
C LEU A 76 -3.41 -14.61 -0.73
N ASP A 77 -4.13 -13.73 -1.43
CA ASP A 77 -4.87 -12.63 -0.82
C ASP A 77 -6.37 -12.86 -0.93
N LEU A 78 -7.11 -12.56 0.15
CA LEU A 78 -8.56 -12.67 0.20
C LEU A 78 -9.21 -11.41 0.76
N MET A 79 -10.25 -10.91 0.08
CA MET A 79 -11.27 -10.04 0.65
C MET A 79 -12.33 -10.92 1.32
N LEU A 80 -12.56 -10.77 2.63
CA LEU A 80 -13.71 -11.35 3.31
C LEU A 80 -14.69 -10.25 3.72
N SER A 81 -16.00 -10.52 3.67
CA SER A 81 -17.04 -9.56 4.08
C SER A 81 -18.22 -10.20 4.81
N GLY A 82 -18.97 -9.36 5.55
CA GLY A 82 -20.28 -9.71 6.12
C GLY A 82 -20.26 -10.93 7.06
N LEU A 83 -19.28 -11.00 7.95
CA LEU A 83 -19.13 -12.13 8.87
C LEU A 83 -20.26 -12.19 9.90
N GLN A 84 -20.86 -13.37 10.03
CA GLN A 84 -21.96 -13.66 10.93
C GLN A 84 -21.79 -15.02 11.60
N LEU A 85 -22.27 -15.13 12.84
CA LEU A 85 -22.37 -16.38 13.60
C LEU A 85 -23.85 -16.74 13.78
N GLN A 86 -24.17 -18.03 13.78
CA GLN A 86 -25.54 -18.50 14.04
C GLN A 86 -25.72 -18.86 15.51
N THR A 87 -26.64 -18.20 16.20
CA THR A 87 -27.01 -18.51 17.59
C THR A 87 -27.81 -19.81 17.71
N GLY A 88 -28.00 -20.32 18.92
CA GLY A 88 -28.69 -21.61 19.16
C GLY A 88 -30.12 -21.66 18.59
N ASP A 89 -30.84 -20.54 18.67
CA ASP A 89 -32.16 -20.30 18.07
C ASP A 89 -32.18 -20.35 16.52
N GLY A 90 -31.02 -20.25 15.86
CA GLY A 90 -30.87 -20.22 14.41
C GLY A 90 -30.79 -18.84 13.78
N ARG A 91 -30.88 -17.77 14.57
CA ARG A 91 -30.68 -16.39 14.09
C ARG A 91 -29.22 -16.16 13.71
N TRP A 92 -28.99 -15.37 12.67
CA TRP A 92 -27.65 -14.90 12.30
C TRP A 92 -27.37 -13.55 12.95
N VAL A 93 -26.22 -13.41 13.61
CA VAL A 93 -25.76 -12.18 14.27
C VAL A 93 -24.33 -11.85 13.87
N GLY A 94 -24.01 -10.58 13.73
CA GLY A 94 -22.66 -10.11 13.37
C GLY A 94 -22.69 -8.81 12.56
N PRO A 95 -21.53 -8.14 12.42
CA PRO A 95 -21.42 -6.87 11.72
C PRO A 95 -21.63 -7.02 10.21
N THR A 96 -22.79 -6.59 9.71
CA THR A 96 -23.19 -6.71 8.29
C THR A 96 -22.27 -5.98 7.33
N GLY A 97 -21.73 -4.82 7.74
CA GLY A 97 -20.76 -4.03 6.97
C GLY A 97 -19.29 -4.33 7.26
N TRP A 98 -18.96 -5.46 7.91
CA TRP A 98 -17.57 -5.83 8.17
C TRP A 98 -16.84 -6.27 6.90
N HIS A 99 -15.58 -5.86 6.80
CA HIS A 99 -14.63 -6.26 5.78
C HIS A 99 -13.32 -6.67 6.44
N GLY A 100 -12.58 -7.60 5.84
CA GLY A 100 -11.24 -7.98 6.27
C GLY A 100 -10.37 -8.40 5.09
N HIS A 101 -9.14 -7.90 5.06
CA HIS A 101 -8.13 -8.31 4.08
C HIS A 101 -7.15 -9.28 4.72
N PHE A 102 -7.00 -10.46 4.15
CA PHE A 102 -6.05 -11.47 4.61
C PHE A 102 -5.06 -11.77 3.49
N ARG A 103 -3.83 -11.23 3.60
CA ARG A 103 -2.68 -11.75 2.86
C ARG A 103 -2.15 -12.96 3.61
N ALA A 104 -2.51 -14.12 3.09
CA ALA A 104 -2.44 -15.38 3.79
C ALA A 104 -1.08 -16.10 3.61
N THR A 105 -0.16 -15.48 2.85
CA THR A 105 1.29 -15.78 2.81
C THR A 105 2.12 -14.90 3.77
N LEU A 106 1.48 -14.05 4.60
CA LEU A 106 2.12 -13.27 5.67
C LEU A 106 1.67 -13.76 7.06
N PRO A 107 2.44 -13.49 8.14
CA PRO A 107 2.10 -13.94 9.50
C PRO A 107 0.75 -13.43 10.00
N ASP A 108 0.09 -14.22 10.85
CA ASP A 108 -1.28 -14.05 11.37
C ASP A 108 -1.74 -12.58 11.53
N ARG A 109 -2.52 -12.10 10.56
CA ARG A 109 -3.23 -10.82 10.63
C ARG A 109 -4.56 -11.00 11.36
N HIS A 110 -4.72 -10.34 12.51
CA HIS A 110 -5.93 -10.42 13.33
C HIS A 110 -6.86 -9.21 13.11
N GLU A 111 -7.93 -9.37 12.35
CA GLU A 111 -8.98 -8.33 12.21
C GLU A 111 -9.94 -8.34 13.41
N PRO A 112 -10.47 -7.18 13.86
CA PRO A 112 -11.47 -7.13 14.93
C PRO A 112 -12.86 -7.51 14.43
N LEU A 113 -13.66 -8.11 15.31
CA LEU A 113 -15.08 -8.46 15.08
C LEU A 113 -15.99 -7.67 16.04
N PRO A 114 -16.25 -6.38 15.78
CA PRO A 114 -17.11 -5.56 16.63
C PRO A 114 -18.56 -6.08 16.64
N GLY A 115 -19.23 -5.94 17.78
CA GLY A 115 -20.66 -6.29 17.93
C GLY A 115 -20.96 -7.79 18.12
N LEU A 116 -19.96 -8.68 18.14
CA LEU A 116 -20.15 -10.08 18.53
C LEU A 116 -19.88 -10.27 20.03
N ALA A 117 -20.83 -10.93 20.71
CA ALA A 117 -20.73 -11.27 22.12
C ALA A 117 -19.95 -12.60 22.32
N PRO A 118 -19.28 -12.80 23.46
CA PRO A 118 -18.81 -14.13 23.87
C PRO A 118 -20.00 -15.09 24.03
N GLY A 119 -19.87 -16.34 23.59
CA GLY A 119 -20.98 -17.28 23.62
C GLY A 119 -20.77 -18.53 22.77
N ARG A 120 -21.82 -19.37 22.72
CA ARG A 120 -21.89 -20.57 21.88
C ARG A 120 -22.71 -20.30 20.63
N TYR A 121 -22.16 -20.71 19.50
CA TYR A 121 -22.73 -20.58 18.17
C TYR A 121 -22.69 -21.95 17.46
N ARG A 122 -23.57 -22.16 16.48
CA ARG A 122 -23.75 -23.45 15.79
C ARG A 122 -23.32 -23.48 14.32
N ALA A 123 -22.98 -22.30 13.78
CA ALA A 123 -22.39 -22.13 12.46
C ALA A 123 -21.74 -20.74 12.35
N LEU A 124 -20.88 -20.57 11.35
CA LEU A 124 -20.32 -19.30 10.91
C LEU A 124 -20.58 -19.12 9.40
N ARG A 125 -20.78 -17.88 8.96
CA ARG A 125 -20.95 -17.50 7.57
C ARG A 125 -20.20 -16.21 7.26
N PHE A 126 -19.64 -16.12 6.07
CA PHE A 126 -19.03 -14.91 5.50
C PHE A 126 -19.10 -14.97 3.97
N ALA A 127 -18.82 -13.86 3.30
CA ALA A 127 -18.54 -13.85 1.87
C ALA A 127 -17.04 -13.75 1.61
N ILE A 128 -16.56 -14.39 0.56
CA ILE A 128 -15.33 -14.02 -0.14
C ILE A 128 -15.74 -13.01 -1.21
N GLY A 129 -15.09 -11.85 -1.20
CA GLY A 129 -15.51 -10.67 -1.94
C GLY A 129 -16.40 -9.72 -1.14
N VAL A 130 -16.40 -8.46 -1.56
CA VAL A 130 -17.18 -7.38 -0.95
C VAL A 130 -18.64 -7.39 -1.45
N ALA A 131 -19.51 -6.52 -0.93
CA ALA A 131 -20.84 -6.31 -1.51
C ALA A 131 -20.74 -5.43 -2.78
N PRO A 132 -21.64 -5.56 -3.78
CA PRO A 132 -21.55 -4.80 -5.04
C PRO A 132 -21.46 -3.28 -4.85
N GLU A 133 -22.16 -2.74 -3.84
CA GLU A 133 -22.17 -1.32 -3.50
C GLU A 133 -20.79 -0.82 -3.06
N ALA A 134 -20.02 -1.68 -2.39
CA ALA A 134 -18.62 -1.42 -2.05
C ALA A 134 -17.67 -1.77 -3.21
N ASN A 135 -18.04 -2.71 -4.07
CA ASN A 135 -17.22 -3.17 -5.20
C ASN A 135 -17.06 -2.10 -6.29
N HIS A 136 -18.10 -1.31 -6.52
CA HIS A 136 -18.14 -0.23 -7.52
C HIS A 136 -17.97 1.17 -6.91
N ALA A 137 -17.59 1.26 -5.63
CA ALA A 137 -17.31 2.52 -4.95
C ALA A 137 -15.87 3.00 -5.19
N ASP A 138 -15.68 4.31 -5.35
CA ASP A 138 -14.35 4.94 -5.50
C ASP A 138 -13.48 4.68 -4.25
N PRO A 139 -12.45 3.81 -4.34
CA PRO A 139 -11.73 3.30 -3.18
C PRO A 139 -10.77 4.34 -2.61
N ASN A 140 -10.47 5.41 -3.36
CA ASN A 140 -9.63 6.52 -2.91
C ASN A 140 -10.29 7.33 -1.79
N ARG A 141 -11.62 7.23 -1.62
CA ARG A 141 -12.42 7.94 -0.60
C ARG A 141 -12.43 7.25 0.76
N LEU A 142 -12.03 5.99 0.84
CA LEU A 142 -11.99 5.21 2.07
C LEU A 142 -11.00 5.78 3.08
N ALA A 143 -11.12 5.40 4.36
CA ALA A 143 -10.13 5.81 5.36
C ALA A 143 -8.78 5.12 5.09
N PRO A 144 -7.61 5.73 5.39
CA PRO A 144 -6.31 5.17 5.01
C PRO A 144 -5.99 3.79 5.60
N GLY A 145 -6.64 3.42 6.70
CA GLY A 145 -6.54 2.11 7.36
C GLY A 145 -7.77 1.20 7.18
N ASP A 146 -8.71 1.55 6.29
CA ASP A 146 -9.84 0.68 5.95
C ASP A 146 -9.33 -0.60 5.24
N PRO A 147 -9.81 -1.81 5.56
CA PRO A 147 -9.42 -3.04 4.85
C PRO A 147 -9.63 -2.98 3.33
N LEU A 148 -10.57 -2.15 2.86
CA LEU A 148 -10.84 -1.92 1.43
C LEU A 148 -9.98 -0.81 0.81
N HIS A 149 -9.23 -0.03 1.59
CA HIS A 149 -8.37 1.02 1.04
C HIS A 149 -7.23 0.43 0.17
N PRO A 150 -6.93 0.96 -1.03
CA PRO A 150 -5.98 0.33 -1.96
C PRO A 150 -4.58 0.12 -1.39
N LEU A 151 -4.14 1.00 -0.48
CA LEU A 151 -2.81 0.90 0.16
C LEU A 151 -2.76 -0.09 1.33
N VAL A 152 -3.91 -0.62 1.76
CA VAL A 152 -4.01 -1.71 2.73
C VAL A 152 -4.04 -3.05 2.00
N ASN A 153 -4.90 -3.20 0.99
CA ASN A 153 -5.10 -4.50 0.34
C ASN A 153 -4.24 -4.76 -0.91
N ASP A 154 -4.02 -3.75 -1.76
CA ASP A 154 -3.45 -3.91 -3.10
C ASP A 154 -4.24 -4.91 -3.98
N MET A 155 -5.57 -4.83 -3.93
CA MET A 155 -6.54 -5.78 -4.52
C MET A 155 -7.62 -5.09 -5.36
N HIS A 156 -7.40 -3.87 -5.85
CA HIS A 156 -8.34 -3.12 -6.70
C HIS A 156 -7.72 -2.83 -8.07
N TRP A 157 -8.42 -3.17 -9.16
CA TRP A 157 -7.93 -3.00 -10.53
C TRP A 157 -8.04 -1.55 -11.07
N GLY A 158 -7.71 -0.57 -10.22
CA GLY A 158 -7.63 0.84 -10.61
C GLY A 158 -8.97 1.44 -11.07
N TRP A 159 -8.98 2.05 -12.25
CA TRP A 159 -10.00 3.02 -12.69
C TRP A 159 -11.20 2.42 -13.44
N THR A 160 -11.12 1.16 -13.87
CA THR A 160 -12.11 0.53 -14.77
C THR A 160 -12.62 -0.83 -14.28
N GLY A 161 -12.19 -1.27 -13.09
CA GLY A 161 -12.61 -2.53 -12.48
C GLY A 161 -12.66 -2.39 -10.97
N GLY A 162 -13.49 -3.22 -10.31
CA GLY A 162 -13.62 -3.26 -8.86
C GLY A 162 -12.51 -4.07 -8.17
N TYR A 163 -12.87 -4.75 -7.09
CA TYR A 163 -11.95 -5.56 -6.30
C TYR A 163 -11.75 -6.96 -6.87
N VAL A 164 -10.51 -7.42 -6.78
CA VAL A 164 -10.18 -8.83 -6.70
C VAL A 164 -10.62 -9.34 -5.33
N PHE A 165 -11.41 -10.40 -5.32
CA PHE A 165 -11.93 -11.06 -4.11
C PHE A 165 -10.99 -12.16 -3.62
N ALA A 166 -10.30 -12.83 -4.54
CA ALA A 166 -9.22 -13.77 -4.27
C ALA A 166 -8.11 -13.63 -5.32
N ALA A 167 -6.86 -13.42 -4.91
CA ALA A 167 -5.69 -13.41 -5.79
C ALA A 167 -4.74 -14.54 -5.36
N ILE A 168 -4.45 -15.47 -6.25
CA ILE A 168 -3.66 -16.68 -5.97
C ILE A 168 -2.56 -16.76 -7.04
N GLU A 169 -1.31 -16.52 -6.65
CA GLU A 169 -0.18 -16.39 -7.57
C GLU A 169 1.00 -17.25 -7.11
N GLY A 170 1.78 -17.77 -8.05
CA GLY A 170 2.94 -18.61 -7.74
C GLY A 170 3.60 -19.20 -8.98
N LEU A 171 4.49 -20.17 -8.76
CA LEU A 171 5.18 -20.89 -9.83
C LEU A 171 4.77 -22.36 -9.87
N TRP A 172 4.84 -22.97 -11.06
CA TRP A 172 4.60 -24.40 -11.28
C TRP A 172 5.76 -25.03 -12.05
N GLN A 173 6.04 -26.30 -11.78
CA GLN A 173 7.11 -27.03 -12.47
C GLN A 173 6.58 -27.76 -13.72
N PHE A 174 7.31 -27.65 -14.83
CA PHE A 174 7.04 -28.47 -16.02
C PHE A 174 7.32 -29.95 -15.74
N ASP A 175 6.76 -30.85 -16.56
CA ASP A 175 6.92 -32.29 -16.40
C ASP A 175 8.38 -32.74 -16.59
N ARG A 176 8.70 -33.99 -16.20
CA ARG A 176 10.08 -34.51 -16.09
C ARG A 176 10.98 -34.34 -17.33
N ALA A 177 10.42 -34.16 -18.53
CA ALA A 177 11.19 -33.88 -19.75
C ALA A 177 11.82 -32.48 -19.76
N GLU A 178 11.27 -31.51 -19.00
CA GLU A 178 11.77 -30.14 -18.86
C GLU A 178 12.17 -29.83 -17.40
N ALA A 179 12.67 -30.85 -16.69
CA ALA A 179 12.97 -30.76 -15.26
C ALA A 179 13.88 -29.58 -14.91
N GLY A 180 13.39 -28.70 -14.03
CA GLY A 180 14.08 -27.48 -13.58
C GLY A 180 13.53 -26.19 -14.21
N ARG A 181 12.75 -26.26 -15.29
CA ARG A 181 11.99 -25.11 -15.79
C ARG A 181 10.73 -24.89 -14.95
N THR A 182 10.38 -23.62 -14.74
CA THR A 182 9.16 -23.19 -14.07
C THR A 182 8.33 -22.25 -14.95
N GLY A 183 7.01 -22.40 -14.89
CA GLY A 183 6.05 -21.43 -15.39
C GLY A 183 5.46 -20.64 -14.22
N GLY A 184 4.85 -19.49 -14.51
CA GLY A 184 4.05 -18.73 -13.55
C GLY A 184 2.58 -19.10 -13.60
N PHE A 185 1.81 -18.65 -12.61
CA PHE A 185 0.37 -18.60 -12.67
C PHE A 185 -0.17 -17.41 -11.86
N SER A 186 -1.28 -16.84 -12.31
CA SER A 186 -1.95 -15.71 -11.66
C SER A 186 -3.47 -15.88 -11.76
N TYR A 187 -4.07 -16.39 -10.69
CA TYR A 187 -5.51 -16.64 -10.61
C TYR A 187 -6.19 -15.57 -9.75
N HIS A 188 -6.75 -14.56 -10.41
CA HIS A 188 -7.55 -13.51 -9.80
C HIS A 188 -9.05 -13.77 -10.04
N LEU A 189 -9.82 -13.81 -8.96
CA LEU A 189 -11.28 -13.87 -8.96
C LEU A 189 -11.83 -12.50 -8.51
N ALA A 190 -12.38 -11.71 -9.42
CA ALA A 190 -12.80 -10.33 -9.21
C ALA A 190 -14.23 -10.06 -9.70
N GLY A 191 -14.87 -9.00 -9.21
CA GLY A 191 -16.22 -8.63 -9.66
C GLY A 191 -17.35 -9.53 -9.14
N ASP A 192 -18.58 -9.00 -9.14
CA ASP A 192 -19.71 -9.55 -8.36
C ASP A 192 -20.05 -11.03 -8.66
N ILE A 193 -19.84 -11.47 -9.92
CA ILE A 193 -20.05 -12.85 -10.37
C ILE A 193 -19.12 -13.88 -9.70
N ASN A 194 -18.07 -13.41 -9.02
CA ASN A 194 -17.14 -14.22 -8.25
C ASN A 194 -17.29 -14.10 -6.73
N ARG A 195 -18.35 -13.44 -6.25
CA ARG A 195 -18.66 -13.37 -4.82
C ARG A 195 -19.15 -14.72 -4.31
N ILE A 196 -18.43 -15.31 -3.35
CA ILE A 196 -18.72 -16.66 -2.82
C ILE A 196 -19.25 -16.54 -1.40
N THR A 197 -20.42 -17.11 -1.08
CA THR A 197 -20.87 -17.26 0.32
C THR A 197 -20.32 -18.56 0.90
N VAL A 198 -19.51 -18.48 1.95
CA VAL A 198 -18.99 -19.63 2.70
C VAL A 198 -19.82 -19.80 3.98
N THR A 199 -20.31 -21.02 4.25
CA THR A 199 -21.00 -21.36 5.49
C THR A 199 -20.36 -22.59 6.11
N LEU A 200 -19.87 -22.46 7.35
CA LEU A 200 -19.15 -23.49 8.10
C LEU A 200 -20.01 -23.90 9.31
N PRO A 201 -20.75 -25.02 9.23
CA PRO A 201 -21.54 -25.54 10.34
C PRO A 201 -20.65 -26.21 11.39
N GLY A 202 -21.05 -26.13 12.66
CA GLY A 202 -20.35 -26.80 13.77
C GLY A 202 -20.43 -26.01 15.08
N PRO A 203 -20.17 -26.65 16.23
CA PRO A 203 -20.13 -25.97 17.51
C PRO A 203 -18.93 -25.02 17.58
N LEU A 204 -19.21 -23.74 17.83
CA LEU A 204 -18.22 -22.67 17.96
C LEU A 204 -18.36 -22.03 19.35
N GLN A 205 -17.26 -21.93 20.08
CA GLN A 205 -17.18 -21.21 21.36
C GLN A 205 -16.35 -19.95 21.16
N LEU A 206 -16.99 -18.78 21.28
CA LEU A 206 -16.32 -17.49 21.24
C LEU A 206 -16.06 -17.00 22.67
N ALA A 207 -14.82 -16.59 22.97
CA ALA A 207 -14.41 -16.01 24.24
C ALA A 207 -14.30 -14.48 24.15
N ALA A 208 -14.36 -13.78 25.28
CA ALA A 208 -14.02 -12.36 25.35
C ALA A 208 -12.55 -12.15 24.95
N GLY A 209 -12.28 -11.22 24.03
CA GLY A 209 -10.95 -11.05 23.40
C GLY A 209 -10.44 -12.26 22.59
N GLY A 210 -11.25 -13.32 22.42
CA GLY A 210 -10.82 -14.55 21.77
C GLY A 210 -10.52 -14.38 20.29
N THR A 211 -9.53 -15.11 19.78
CA THR A 211 -9.26 -15.19 18.33
C THR A 211 -9.92 -16.43 17.73
N LEU A 212 -10.79 -16.19 16.76
CA LEU A 212 -11.35 -17.16 15.85
C LEU A 212 -10.34 -17.40 14.71
N ARG A 213 -9.81 -18.62 14.54
CA ARG A 213 -8.93 -18.93 13.40
C ARG A 213 -9.71 -19.63 12.29
N LEU A 214 -9.68 -19.07 11.10
CA LEU A 214 -10.00 -19.81 9.88
C LEU A 214 -8.76 -20.54 9.40
N LYS A 215 -8.92 -21.79 8.93
CA LYS A 215 -7.90 -22.55 8.22
C LYS A 215 -8.32 -22.75 6.77
N LEU A 216 -7.51 -22.26 5.83
CA LEU A 216 -7.70 -22.45 4.39
C LEU A 216 -6.78 -23.56 3.87
N ASP A 217 -7.37 -24.60 3.28
CA ASP A 217 -6.68 -25.72 2.66
C ASP A 217 -6.27 -25.39 1.21
N ALA A 218 -5.04 -24.90 1.02
CA ALA A 218 -4.54 -24.53 -0.30
C ALA A 218 -4.25 -25.75 -1.20
N GLY A 219 -3.99 -26.92 -0.60
CA GLY A 219 -3.89 -28.19 -1.31
C GLY A 219 -5.21 -28.54 -2.01
N ARG A 220 -6.34 -28.50 -1.29
CA ARG A 220 -7.68 -28.68 -1.87
C ARG A 220 -8.07 -27.60 -2.87
N LEU A 221 -7.60 -26.37 -2.67
CA LEU A 221 -7.90 -25.24 -3.55
C LEU A 221 -7.31 -25.43 -4.95
N LEU A 222 -6.01 -25.69 -5.06
CA LEU A 222 -5.32 -25.77 -6.35
C LEU A 222 -5.49 -27.14 -7.04
N ALA A 223 -5.77 -28.21 -6.29
CA ALA A 223 -6.14 -29.52 -6.85
C ALA A 223 -7.43 -29.50 -7.70
N ALA A 224 -8.19 -28.40 -7.71
CA ALA A 224 -9.36 -28.22 -8.56
C ALA A 224 -9.02 -27.86 -10.03
N VAL A 225 -7.85 -27.27 -10.28
CA VAL A 225 -7.43 -26.72 -11.58
C VAL A 225 -6.38 -27.62 -12.25
N ASP A 226 -6.41 -27.76 -13.58
CA ASP A 226 -5.35 -28.40 -14.38
C ASP A 226 -4.66 -27.32 -15.23
N ILE A 227 -3.54 -26.79 -14.76
CA ILE A 227 -2.90 -25.60 -15.36
C ILE A 227 -2.44 -25.79 -16.82
N SER A 228 -2.31 -27.03 -17.31
CA SER A 228 -2.03 -27.31 -18.74
C SER A 228 -3.27 -27.35 -19.64
N LYS A 229 -4.46 -27.50 -19.08
CA LYS A 229 -5.73 -27.58 -19.82
C LYS A 229 -6.57 -26.33 -19.61
N ASP A 230 -6.71 -25.96 -18.34
CA ASP A 230 -7.53 -24.85 -17.87
C ASP A 230 -6.74 -23.52 -17.99
N GLY A 231 -5.40 -23.60 -18.11
CA GLY A 231 -4.46 -22.49 -18.30
C GLY A 231 -3.97 -21.83 -17.01
N ASP A 232 -3.09 -20.84 -17.13
CA ASP A 232 -2.29 -20.24 -16.05
C ASP A 232 -2.74 -18.83 -15.60
N SER A 233 -3.71 -18.21 -16.28
CA SER A 233 -4.45 -17.05 -15.74
C SER A 233 -5.98 -17.18 -15.87
N THR A 234 -6.70 -16.40 -15.06
CA THR A 234 -8.18 -16.35 -14.96
C THR A 234 -8.73 -14.95 -15.20
N HIS A 235 -9.60 -14.79 -16.20
CA HIS A 235 -10.17 -13.48 -16.57
C HIS A 235 -11.36 -13.04 -15.71
N SER A 236 -11.61 -13.70 -14.57
CA SER A 236 -12.76 -13.44 -13.69
C SER A 236 -14.15 -13.56 -14.36
N ARG A 237 -14.26 -14.21 -15.52
CA ARG A 237 -15.53 -14.34 -16.24
C ARG A 237 -16.37 -15.50 -15.69
N GLY A 238 -17.68 -15.46 -15.92
CA GLY A 238 -18.61 -16.45 -15.38
C GLY A 238 -18.41 -17.86 -15.97
N ASP A 239 -18.05 -17.91 -17.24
CA ASP A 239 -17.79 -19.07 -18.08
C ASP A 239 -16.36 -19.62 -17.94
N ASP A 240 -15.38 -18.78 -17.62
CA ASP A 240 -13.97 -19.15 -17.44
C ASP A 240 -13.76 -20.42 -16.57
N PRO A 241 -13.22 -21.52 -17.13
CA PRO A 241 -13.11 -22.80 -16.42
C PRO A 241 -12.30 -22.77 -15.11
N PRO A 242 -11.07 -22.23 -15.05
CA PRO A 242 -10.35 -22.11 -13.77
C PRO A 242 -11.10 -21.21 -12.77
N SER A 243 -11.70 -20.07 -13.20
CA SER A 243 -12.53 -19.26 -12.28
C SER A 243 -13.70 -20.07 -11.68
N ARG A 244 -14.33 -20.93 -12.46
CA ARG A 244 -15.45 -21.78 -12.01
C ARG A 244 -14.99 -22.87 -11.04
N ALA A 245 -13.83 -23.48 -11.31
CA ALA A 245 -13.22 -24.49 -10.44
C ALA A 245 -12.79 -23.89 -9.09
N LEU A 246 -12.07 -22.76 -9.11
CA LEU A 246 -11.57 -22.09 -7.92
C LEU A 246 -12.69 -21.55 -7.03
N ARG A 247 -13.78 -20.98 -7.60
CA ARG A 247 -14.98 -20.62 -6.83
C ARG A 247 -15.57 -21.80 -6.06
N THR A 248 -15.69 -22.95 -6.74
CA THR A 248 -16.24 -24.18 -6.17
C THR A 248 -15.34 -24.76 -5.07
N ALA A 249 -14.02 -24.66 -5.27
CA ALA A 249 -13.02 -25.12 -4.31
C ALA A 249 -12.94 -24.22 -3.07
N LEU A 250 -12.84 -22.89 -3.25
CA LEU A 250 -12.84 -21.90 -2.16
C LEU A 250 -14.06 -22.05 -1.24
N ALA A 251 -15.25 -22.28 -1.79
CA ALA A 251 -16.47 -22.52 -1.02
C ALA A 251 -16.38 -23.72 -0.05
N ARG A 252 -15.39 -24.61 -0.22
CA ARG A 252 -15.19 -25.87 0.52
C ARG A 252 -13.80 -26.01 1.15
N ALA A 253 -12.90 -25.04 0.94
CA ALA A 253 -11.51 -25.10 1.39
C ALA A 253 -11.29 -24.58 2.82
N PHE A 254 -12.28 -23.90 3.41
CA PHE A 254 -12.20 -23.36 4.77
C PHE A 254 -12.70 -24.35 5.83
N ARG A 255 -12.08 -24.30 7.01
CA ARG A 255 -12.63 -24.83 8.27
C ARG A 255 -12.35 -23.87 9.42
N VAL A 256 -13.15 -23.93 10.48
CA VAL A 256 -12.94 -23.12 11.68
C VAL A 256 -12.12 -23.90 12.70
N GLU A 257 -11.18 -23.21 13.33
CA GLU A 257 -10.48 -23.64 14.55
C GLU A 257 -10.73 -22.59 15.64
N ALA A 258 -11.54 -22.94 16.63
CA ALA A 258 -11.73 -22.09 17.80
C ALA A 258 -10.52 -22.27 18.73
N LEU A 259 -9.74 -21.21 18.91
CA LEU A 259 -8.59 -21.21 19.81
C LEU A 259 -9.02 -20.87 21.23
N ALA A 260 -8.30 -21.41 22.22
CA ALA A 260 -8.31 -20.90 23.58
C ALA A 260 -7.92 -19.41 23.59
N PRO A 261 -8.31 -18.62 24.62
CA PRO A 261 -7.89 -17.22 24.73
C PRO A 261 -6.36 -17.14 24.71
N GLN A 262 -5.84 -16.58 23.62
CA GLN A 262 -4.42 -16.25 23.49
C GLN A 262 -4.09 -15.18 24.54
N ALA A 263 -2.95 -15.32 25.21
CA ALA A 263 -2.47 -14.30 26.15
C ALA A 263 -2.48 -12.92 25.46
N ALA A 264 -2.90 -11.89 26.17
CA ALA A 264 -3.07 -10.55 25.61
C ALA A 264 -1.81 -10.12 24.86
N ALA A 265 -1.99 -9.69 23.61
CA ALA A 265 -0.90 -9.13 22.82
C ALA A 265 -0.29 -7.96 23.60
N ASP A 266 1.04 -7.92 23.68
CA ASP A 266 1.78 -6.91 24.43
C ASP A 266 1.32 -5.50 24.02
N PRO A 267 0.79 -4.68 24.95
CA PRO A 267 0.25 -3.36 24.63
C PRO A 267 1.32 -2.35 24.15
N ARG A 268 2.59 -2.76 24.05
CA ARG A 268 3.66 -2.01 23.38
C ARG A 268 3.52 -1.88 21.85
N SER A 269 2.34 -2.11 21.27
CA SER A 269 1.90 -1.30 20.13
C SER A 269 1.53 0.11 20.60
N GLY A 270 2.51 0.83 21.15
CA GLY A 270 2.29 2.19 21.64
C GLY A 270 1.82 3.08 20.50
N THR A 271 0.64 3.67 20.62
CA THR A 271 0.25 4.79 19.75
C THR A 271 1.29 5.88 19.95
N ALA A 272 2.11 6.12 18.92
CA ALA A 272 3.05 7.23 18.93
C ALA A 272 2.28 8.50 19.32
N ALA A 273 2.63 9.08 20.47
CA ALA A 273 1.90 10.20 21.03
C ALA A 273 1.87 11.31 19.98
N ALA A 274 0.67 11.81 19.65
CA ALA A 274 0.50 12.80 18.59
C ALA A 274 1.42 13.99 18.87
N GLY A 275 2.39 14.19 17.98
CA GLY A 275 3.41 15.22 18.12
C GLY A 275 2.71 16.57 18.04
N MET A 276 2.68 17.32 19.14
CA MET A 276 2.23 18.70 19.08
C MET A 276 3.26 19.50 18.28
N ALA A 277 2.80 20.16 17.21
CA ALA A 277 3.61 21.14 16.50
C ALA A 277 4.08 22.21 17.51
N PRO A 278 5.36 22.64 17.49
CA PRO A 278 5.87 23.59 18.49
C PRO A 278 5.08 24.90 18.50
N ILE A 279 4.90 25.46 19.69
CA ILE A 279 4.19 26.73 19.90
C ILE A 279 4.84 27.82 19.04
N GLY A 280 4.04 28.51 18.22
CA GLY A 280 4.51 29.53 17.28
C GLY A 280 4.80 29.03 15.85
N THR A 281 4.66 27.72 15.58
CA THR A 281 4.66 27.21 14.20
C THR A 281 3.30 27.40 13.51
N THR A 282 3.32 27.43 12.18
CA THR A 282 2.13 27.58 11.33
C THR A 282 1.83 26.24 10.67
N PRO A 283 0.64 25.64 10.86
CA PRO A 283 0.27 24.39 10.18
C PRO A 283 0.37 24.50 8.67
N TYR A 284 1.04 23.55 8.02
CA TYR A 284 1.14 23.51 6.56
C TYR A 284 -0.12 22.88 5.96
N ARG A 285 -0.81 23.59 5.06
CA ARG A 285 -1.97 23.05 4.34
C ARG A 285 -1.52 22.07 3.25
N TRP A 286 -1.19 20.85 3.66
CA TRP A 286 -1.00 19.73 2.73
C TRP A 286 -2.31 19.39 2.03
N SER A 287 -2.26 19.09 0.74
CA SER A 287 -3.43 18.63 -0.01
C SER A 287 -3.03 17.78 -1.21
N ALA A 288 -3.89 16.81 -1.53
CA ALA A 288 -3.83 16.00 -2.74
C ALA A 288 -5.24 15.92 -3.35
N GLY A 289 -5.32 15.82 -4.67
CA GLY A 289 -6.58 15.61 -5.38
C GLY A 289 -7.26 14.30 -4.98
N THR A 290 -8.59 14.30 -4.96
CA THR A 290 -9.43 13.18 -4.47
C THR A 290 -9.38 11.91 -5.34
N HIS A 291 -8.69 11.97 -6.48
CA HIS A 291 -8.38 10.84 -7.35
C HIS A 291 -7.13 10.06 -6.93
N LEU A 292 -6.35 10.59 -5.97
CA LEU A 292 -5.32 9.85 -5.25
C LEU A 292 -5.89 9.29 -3.94
N PRO A 293 -5.35 8.19 -3.40
CA PRO A 293 -5.87 7.58 -2.18
C PRO A 293 -5.73 8.53 -0.99
N ARG A 294 -6.65 8.47 -0.03
CA ARG A 294 -6.45 9.16 1.25
C ARG A 294 -5.22 8.60 1.97
N VAL A 295 -4.55 9.45 2.75
CA VAL A 295 -3.32 9.05 3.46
C VAL A 295 -3.23 9.69 4.83
N THR A 296 -2.67 8.93 5.78
CA THR A 296 -2.33 9.43 7.12
C THR A 296 -0.86 9.81 7.10
N LEU A 297 -0.56 11.10 7.26
CA LEU A 297 0.81 11.58 7.44
C LEU A 297 1.32 11.23 8.86
N PRO A 298 2.64 11.19 9.11
CA PRO A 298 3.20 10.84 10.42
C PRO A 298 2.67 11.75 11.54
N ALA A 299 1.89 11.17 12.46
CA ALA A 299 1.21 11.91 13.52
C ALA A 299 2.17 12.48 14.58
N ASP A 300 3.43 12.04 14.60
CA ASP A 300 4.50 12.55 15.46
C ASP A 300 5.33 13.67 14.81
N ASN A 301 5.12 13.94 13.51
CA ASN A 301 5.81 14.98 12.74
C ASN A 301 4.80 15.82 11.92
N PRO A 302 3.89 16.58 12.58
CA PRO A 302 2.88 17.38 11.89
C PRO A 302 3.53 18.44 10.99
N LEU A 303 3.07 18.53 9.74
CA LEU A 303 3.65 19.44 8.75
C LEU A 303 3.42 20.91 9.16
N THR A 304 4.50 21.68 9.16
CA THR A 304 4.51 23.12 9.45
C THR A 304 5.20 23.89 8.33
N VAL A 305 4.80 25.14 8.10
CA VAL A 305 5.44 26.00 7.08
C VAL A 305 6.94 26.14 7.36
N GLN A 306 7.30 26.27 8.64
CA GLN A 306 8.68 26.40 9.12
C GLN A 306 9.48 25.11 8.92
N GLY A 307 8.92 23.94 9.28
CA GLY A 307 9.56 22.63 9.11
C GLY A 307 9.74 22.23 7.64
N VAL A 308 8.74 22.48 6.80
CA VAL A 308 8.84 22.29 5.33
C VAL A 308 9.88 23.21 4.71
N ALA A 309 9.93 24.49 5.10
CA ALA A 309 10.93 25.45 4.60
C ALA A 309 12.36 25.06 5.01
N LEU A 310 12.56 24.67 6.28
CA LEU A 310 13.83 24.17 6.79
C LEU A 310 14.25 22.86 6.11
N GLY A 311 13.31 21.94 5.89
CA GLY A 311 13.55 20.70 5.13
C GLY A 311 14.01 20.97 3.71
N ARG A 312 13.38 21.94 3.01
CA ARG A 312 13.78 22.37 1.67
C ARG A 312 15.17 23.02 1.65
N GLN A 313 15.50 23.83 2.66
CA GLN A 313 16.84 24.40 2.81
C GLN A 313 17.90 23.30 2.97
N LEU A 314 17.67 22.36 3.89
CA LEU A 314 18.57 21.25 4.17
C LEU A 314 18.75 20.30 2.99
N PHE A 315 17.67 20.03 2.24
CA PHE A 315 17.72 19.22 1.02
C PHE A 315 18.70 19.78 -0.05
N GLY A 316 18.85 21.10 -0.09
CA GLY A 316 19.82 21.78 -0.96
C GLY A 316 21.21 21.99 -0.34
N ASP A 317 21.38 21.80 0.98
CA ASP A 317 22.59 22.19 1.71
C ASP A 317 23.74 21.17 1.54
N PRO A 318 24.85 21.52 0.86
CA PRO A 318 25.92 20.57 0.61
C PRO A 318 26.79 20.31 1.85
N ARG A 319 26.59 21.06 2.95
CA ARG A 319 27.24 20.84 4.26
C ARG A 319 26.77 19.55 4.94
N LEU A 320 25.79 18.85 4.37
CA LEU A 320 25.44 17.46 4.72
C LEU A 320 26.53 16.45 4.32
N SER A 321 27.37 16.77 3.33
CA SER A 321 28.47 15.92 2.87
C SER A 321 29.81 16.23 3.53
N ARG A 322 30.68 15.21 3.55
CA ARG A 322 31.99 15.25 4.22
C ARG A 322 32.92 16.35 3.68
N ASP A 323 32.83 16.62 2.38
CA ASP A 323 33.67 17.60 1.66
C ASP A 323 32.94 18.90 1.30
N GLY A 324 31.66 19.03 1.68
CA GLY A 324 30.86 20.21 1.43
C GLY A 324 30.40 20.40 -0.02
N ARG A 325 30.37 19.34 -0.84
CA ARG A 325 30.00 19.41 -2.28
C ARG A 325 28.67 18.77 -2.66
N ILE A 326 28.15 17.83 -1.86
CA ILE A 326 26.97 17.02 -2.21
C ILE A 326 25.82 17.30 -1.25
N SER A 327 24.63 17.59 -1.80
CA SER A 327 23.35 17.69 -1.09
C SER A 327 22.34 16.69 -1.68
N CYS A 328 21.15 16.58 -1.09
CA CYS A 328 20.11 15.69 -1.63
C CYS A 328 19.75 16.10 -3.07
N ALA A 329 19.71 17.40 -3.34
CA ALA A 329 19.45 17.97 -4.66
C ALA A 329 20.54 17.68 -5.72
N THR A 330 21.74 17.23 -5.32
CA THR A 330 22.79 16.78 -6.27
C THR A 330 22.37 15.53 -7.03
N CYS A 331 21.73 14.57 -6.34
CA CYS A 331 21.30 13.30 -6.92
C CYS A 331 19.79 13.30 -7.24
N HIS A 332 18.99 14.12 -6.56
CA HIS A 332 17.54 14.20 -6.73
C HIS A 332 17.14 15.57 -7.29
N VAL A 333 17.38 15.79 -8.59
CA VAL A 333 17.19 17.07 -9.25
C VAL A 333 15.69 17.41 -9.37
N PRO A 334 15.17 18.51 -8.78
CA PRO A 334 13.72 18.78 -8.73
C PRO A 334 13.05 18.84 -10.12
N ASP A 335 13.63 19.59 -11.06
CA ASP A 335 13.12 19.76 -12.43
C ASP A 335 13.24 18.49 -13.30
N ARG A 336 13.71 17.38 -12.72
CA ARG A 336 13.83 16.05 -13.33
C ARG A 336 13.10 15.00 -12.49
N ALA A 337 11.96 15.37 -11.90
CA ALA A 337 11.16 14.52 -11.03
C ALA A 337 11.98 13.87 -9.89
N PHE A 338 12.97 14.59 -9.36
CA PHE A 338 13.83 14.17 -8.26
C PHE A 338 14.64 12.89 -8.54
N VAL A 339 15.21 12.75 -9.75
CA VAL A 339 16.25 11.75 -10.08
C VAL A 339 17.56 12.40 -10.53
N ASP A 340 18.58 11.56 -10.81
CA ASP A 340 19.86 11.97 -11.36
C ASP A 340 19.87 11.76 -12.89
N PRO A 341 19.64 12.83 -13.69
CA PRO A 341 19.27 12.70 -15.09
C PRO A 341 20.40 12.10 -15.95
N GLY A 342 20.11 10.98 -16.61
CA GLY A 342 21.06 10.32 -17.50
C GLY A 342 22.15 9.51 -16.79
N ARG A 343 22.03 9.26 -15.48
CA ARG A 343 22.98 8.45 -14.70
C ARG A 343 22.43 7.08 -14.31
N ALA A 344 23.17 6.04 -14.67
CA ALA A 344 22.89 4.67 -14.24
C ALA A 344 23.19 4.44 -12.74
N SER A 345 24.05 5.28 -12.17
CA SER A 345 24.37 5.40 -10.75
C SER A 345 24.79 6.84 -10.47
N SER A 346 24.33 7.42 -9.36
CA SER A 346 24.83 8.73 -8.91
C SER A 346 26.29 8.64 -8.49
N ARG A 347 27.02 9.77 -8.56
CA ARG A 347 28.39 9.87 -8.02
C ARG A 347 28.40 10.55 -6.66
N GLY A 348 28.87 9.83 -5.65
CA GLY A 348 29.11 10.35 -4.31
C GLY A 348 30.49 11.00 -4.16
N ILE A 349 30.86 11.25 -2.89
CA ILE A 349 32.16 11.79 -2.51
C ILE A 349 33.33 10.96 -3.06
N ASP A 350 34.50 11.59 -3.19
CA ASP A 350 35.70 11.02 -3.83
C ASP A 350 35.46 10.53 -5.28
N GLY A 351 34.33 10.90 -5.91
CA GLY A 351 33.94 10.42 -7.25
C GLY A 351 33.42 8.98 -7.29
N ARG A 352 33.11 8.38 -6.13
CA ARG A 352 32.66 6.99 -6.01
C ARG A 352 31.30 6.79 -6.69
N GLU A 353 31.17 5.76 -7.51
CA GLU A 353 29.88 5.35 -8.08
C GLU A 353 28.97 4.73 -7.01
N GLY A 354 27.70 5.13 -7.00
CA GLY A 354 26.63 4.49 -6.26
C GLY A 354 26.29 3.09 -6.79
N LEU A 355 25.63 2.28 -5.97
CA LEU A 355 25.31 0.88 -6.32
C LEU A 355 24.09 0.75 -7.25
N ARG A 356 23.22 1.76 -7.29
CA ARG A 356 21.91 1.73 -7.96
C ARG A 356 21.60 3.07 -8.64
N ASN A 357 20.65 3.04 -9.58
CA ASN A 357 20.01 4.22 -10.14
C ASN A 357 19.16 4.94 -9.07
N THR A 358 19.09 6.26 -9.17
CA THR A 358 18.53 7.11 -8.11
C THR A 358 17.00 7.26 -8.29
N PRO A 359 16.18 6.71 -7.37
CA PRO A 359 14.74 6.69 -7.53
C PRO A 359 14.11 8.06 -7.32
N THR A 360 12.96 8.31 -7.96
CA THR A 360 12.17 9.53 -7.77
C THR A 360 11.69 9.68 -6.32
N LEU A 361 11.62 10.94 -5.87
CA LEU A 361 11.04 11.33 -4.57
C LEU A 361 9.58 11.80 -4.67
N SER A 362 8.94 11.69 -5.85
CA SER A 362 7.51 11.95 -6.00
C SER A 362 6.66 10.95 -5.22
N ASN A 363 5.59 11.43 -4.58
CA ASN A 363 4.51 10.67 -3.95
C ASN A 363 4.97 9.77 -2.78
N LEU A 364 6.08 10.11 -2.12
CA LEU A 364 6.58 9.39 -0.94
C LEU A 364 5.62 9.36 0.24
N ALA A 365 4.68 10.30 0.34
CA ALA A 365 3.63 10.30 1.37
C ALA A 365 2.80 9.00 1.42
N TRP A 366 2.64 8.32 0.29
CA TRP A 366 1.91 7.06 0.19
C TRP A 366 2.79 5.80 0.27
N SER A 367 4.11 5.93 0.41
CA SER A 367 5.06 4.81 0.32
C SER A 367 5.20 4.05 1.65
N ARG A 368 4.99 2.73 1.63
CA ARG A 368 5.13 1.82 2.79
C ARG A 368 6.58 1.38 3.07
N HIS A 369 7.44 1.43 2.05
CA HIS A 369 8.83 1.00 2.10
C HIS A 369 9.70 1.92 1.26
N PHE A 370 10.91 2.22 1.72
CA PHE A 370 11.81 3.17 1.08
C PHE A 370 13.05 2.49 0.49
N GLY A 371 13.65 3.11 -0.53
CA GLY A 371 14.71 2.52 -1.36
C GLY A 371 14.19 1.56 -2.44
N TRP A 372 15.13 0.82 -3.05
CA TRP A 372 14.87 -0.20 -4.08
C TRP A 372 14.66 -1.60 -3.51
N ASP A 373 15.29 -1.94 -2.37
CA ASP A 373 15.13 -3.22 -1.65
C ASP A 373 14.03 -3.16 -0.57
N GLY A 374 13.57 -1.95 -0.21
CA GLY A 374 12.58 -1.72 0.84
C GLY A 374 13.16 -1.77 2.25
N GLY A 375 14.48 -1.65 2.41
CA GLY A 375 15.19 -1.85 3.67
C GLY A 375 14.95 -0.82 4.78
N ARG A 376 14.05 0.15 4.60
CA ARG A 376 13.71 1.17 5.60
C ARG A 376 12.20 1.34 5.77
N SER A 377 11.78 1.51 7.02
CA SER A 377 10.38 1.57 7.46
C SER A 377 9.83 2.99 7.56
N THR A 378 10.69 4.00 7.72
CA THR A 378 10.27 5.41 7.79
C THR A 378 11.04 6.29 6.82
N LEU A 379 10.42 7.40 6.41
CA LEU A 379 10.99 8.35 5.46
C LEU A 379 12.17 9.11 6.08
N ARG A 380 12.11 9.47 7.36
CA ARG A 380 13.25 10.03 8.12
C ARG A 380 14.47 9.10 8.19
N GLU A 381 14.30 7.77 8.35
CA GLU A 381 15.41 6.82 8.29
C GLU A 381 16.07 6.83 6.91
N GLN A 382 15.25 6.83 5.85
CA GLN A 382 15.75 6.89 4.48
C GLN A 382 16.47 8.22 4.21
N ALA A 383 15.91 9.35 4.64
CA ALA A 383 16.46 10.68 4.39
C ALA A 383 17.79 10.93 5.11
N LEU A 384 18.00 10.32 6.28
CA LEU A 384 19.26 10.41 7.01
C LEU A 384 20.35 9.45 6.50
N ARG A 385 19.99 8.38 5.77
CA ARG A 385 20.96 7.35 5.38
C ARG A 385 22.00 7.78 4.32
N PRO A 386 21.65 8.55 3.26
CA PRO A 386 22.61 9.12 2.29
C PRO A 386 23.80 9.84 2.93
N ILE A 387 23.57 10.50 4.06
CA ILE A 387 24.59 11.23 4.82
C ILE A 387 25.77 10.31 5.17
N GLU A 388 25.50 9.07 5.57
CA GLU A 388 26.49 8.11 6.07
C GLU A 388 27.11 7.20 5.01
N LEU A 389 26.52 7.14 3.82
CA LEU A 389 26.97 6.22 2.78
C LEU A 389 28.18 6.79 2.04
N MET A 390 29.29 6.05 2.07
CA MET A 390 30.56 6.47 1.45
C MET A 390 30.50 6.61 -0.07
N HIS A 391 29.50 6.01 -0.73
CA HIS A 391 29.22 6.22 -2.16
C HIS A 391 28.14 7.29 -2.43
N GLU A 392 27.77 8.06 -1.40
CA GLU A 392 26.85 9.20 -1.46
C GLU A 392 27.51 10.41 -0.77
N MET A 393 27.09 10.82 0.43
CA MET A 393 27.64 12.01 1.12
C MET A 393 28.81 11.69 2.08
N GLY A 394 28.91 10.45 2.56
CA GLY A 394 30.05 9.86 3.26
C GLY A 394 30.56 10.58 4.52
N ASP A 395 29.68 11.17 5.32
CA ASP A 395 30.00 11.83 6.59
C ASP A 395 29.33 11.12 7.79
N ARG A 396 29.64 11.51 9.02
CA ARG A 396 28.96 11.00 10.22
C ARG A 396 27.94 12.01 10.72
N LEU A 397 26.72 11.58 11.01
CA LEU A 397 25.62 12.44 11.49
C LEU A 397 26.02 13.39 12.65
N PRO A 398 26.82 13.00 13.66
CA PRO A 398 27.30 13.94 14.69
C PRO A 398 28.16 15.08 14.14
N GLN A 399 29.02 14.81 13.14
CA GLN A 399 29.90 15.82 12.52
C GLN A 399 29.10 16.79 11.64
N VAL A 400 28.08 16.30 10.94
CA VAL A 400 27.12 17.14 10.22
C VAL A 400 26.34 18.04 11.19
N VAL A 401 25.83 17.49 12.30
CA VAL A 401 25.14 18.27 13.34
C VAL A 401 26.05 19.34 13.95
N GLU A 402 27.32 19.02 14.22
CA GLU A 402 28.31 19.97 14.73
C GLU A 402 28.68 21.06 13.69
N ARG A 403 28.74 20.71 12.40
CA ARG A 403 29.01 21.65 11.30
C ARG A 403 27.83 22.62 11.09
N LEU A 404 26.63 22.09 10.94
CA LEU A 404 25.39 22.86 10.83
C LEU A 404 25.09 23.66 12.11
N GLY A 405 25.49 23.14 13.28
CA GLY A 405 25.37 23.82 14.57
C GLY A 405 26.19 25.10 14.71
N ARG A 406 27.19 25.35 13.84
CA ARG A 406 27.95 26.61 13.80
C ARG A 406 27.19 27.75 13.09
N ASP A 407 26.15 27.45 12.34
CA ASP A 407 25.34 28.42 11.61
C ASP A 407 24.23 28.99 12.50
N ALA A 408 24.39 30.25 12.92
CA ALA A 408 23.46 30.91 13.83
C ALA A 408 22.06 31.14 13.22
N ALA A 409 21.95 31.32 11.90
CA ALA A 409 20.68 31.46 11.20
C ALA A 409 19.97 30.11 11.10
N LEU A 410 20.70 29.05 10.74
CA LEU A 410 20.15 27.70 10.71
C LEU A 410 19.72 27.23 12.11
N GLN A 411 20.51 27.53 13.17
CA GLN A 411 20.06 27.30 14.55
C GLN A 411 18.73 28.00 14.86
N ALA A 412 18.51 29.22 14.35
CA ALA A 412 17.26 29.95 14.56
C ALA A 412 16.09 29.25 13.84
N SER A 413 16.28 28.80 12.60
CA SER A 413 15.29 27.99 11.86
C SER A 413 14.94 26.68 12.59
N PHE A 414 15.94 25.97 13.14
CA PHE A 414 15.70 24.76 13.95
C PHE A 414 14.93 25.06 15.25
N ARG A 415 15.24 26.17 15.93
CA ARG A 415 14.47 26.62 17.11
C ARG A 415 13.03 26.97 16.74
N GLN A 416 12.82 27.65 15.61
CA GLN A 416 11.50 28.05 15.14
C GLN A 416 10.64 26.86 14.70
N ALA A 417 11.22 25.88 14.00
CA ALA A 417 10.49 24.72 13.47
C ALA A 417 10.31 23.58 14.49
N PHE A 418 11.26 23.39 15.41
CA PHE A 418 11.36 22.19 16.27
C PHE A 418 11.71 22.48 17.74
N GLY A 419 11.54 23.73 18.20
CA GLY A 419 11.66 24.14 19.61
C GLY A 419 13.06 23.97 20.22
N GLY A 420 14.11 23.74 19.44
CA GLY A 420 15.44 23.46 19.97
C GLY A 420 16.56 23.47 18.92
N PRO A 421 17.81 23.20 19.32
CA PRO A 421 18.97 23.28 18.44
C PRO A 421 19.00 22.15 17.40
N VAL A 422 19.86 22.32 16.38
CA VAL A 422 20.21 21.32 15.37
C VAL A 422 20.50 19.96 16.03
N SER A 423 19.89 18.90 15.52
CA SER A 423 20.15 17.52 15.97
C SER A 423 19.77 16.53 14.85
N ALA A 424 20.37 15.34 14.85
CA ALA A 424 20.06 14.33 13.81
C ALA A 424 18.56 13.93 13.76
N PRO A 425 17.84 13.78 14.90
CA PRO A 425 16.39 13.59 14.87
C PRO A 425 15.65 14.77 14.19
N ARG A 426 15.97 16.02 14.53
CA ARG A 426 15.31 17.19 13.91
C ARG A 426 15.66 17.36 12.43
N LEU A 427 16.87 16.98 12.03
CA LEU A 427 17.29 16.93 10.61
C LEU A 427 16.43 15.92 9.84
N GLY A 428 16.21 14.73 10.40
CA GLY A 428 15.31 13.72 9.84
C GLY A 428 13.86 14.20 9.77
N LEU A 429 13.34 14.82 10.84
CA LEU A 429 11.99 15.40 10.86
C LEU A 429 11.83 16.50 9.79
N ALA A 430 12.79 17.42 9.67
CA ALA A 430 12.76 18.51 8.68
C ALA A 430 12.73 17.98 7.24
N LEU A 431 13.65 17.08 6.90
CA LEU A 431 13.72 16.46 5.58
C LEU A 431 12.43 15.69 5.28
N GLU A 432 11.92 14.91 6.24
CA GLU A 432 10.63 14.22 6.11
C GLU A 432 9.48 15.19 5.86
N GLN A 433 9.40 16.33 6.56
CA GLN A 433 8.34 17.33 6.30
C GLN A 433 8.37 17.84 4.85
N TYR A 434 9.55 18.18 4.33
CA TYR A 434 9.67 18.62 2.93
C TYR A 434 9.34 17.51 1.93
N LEU A 435 9.88 16.31 2.12
CA LEU A 435 9.69 15.18 1.20
C LEU A 435 8.22 14.73 1.10
N LEU A 436 7.44 14.87 2.18
CA LEU A 436 6.00 14.61 2.18
C LEU A 436 5.18 15.62 1.34
N THR A 437 5.74 16.79 0.98
CA THR A 437 5.09 17.77 0.10
C THR A 437 5.26 17.50 -1.39
N LEU A 438 6.11 16.54 -1.78
CA LEU A 438 6.46 16.25 -3.17
C LEU A 438 5.37 15.40 -3.86
N VAL A 439 4.21 16.00 -4.13
CA VAL A 439 3.02 15.32 -4.67
C VAL A 439 2.80 15.62 -6.16
N ALA A 440 2.97 14.62 -7.00
CA ALA A 440 2.55 14.61 -8.41
C ALA A 440 1.13 14.04 -8.55
N GLN A 441 0.24 14.83 -9.15
CA GLN A 441 -1.22 14.65 -9.11
C GLN A 441 -2.00 15.30 -10.28
N ASP A 442 -1.35 16.12 -11.13
CA ASP A 442 -1.95 16.78 -12.29
C ASP A 442 -1.17 16.43 -13.57
N ALA A 443 -0.99 15.12 -13.81
CA ALA A 443 -0.51 14.60 -15.08
C ALA A 443 -1.61 14.69 -16.16
N LYS A 444 -1.26 14.52 -17.45
CA LYS A 444 -2.29 14.44 -18.51
C LYS A 444 -3.31 13.34 -18.21
N PHE A 445 -2.84 12.19 -17.74
CA PHE A 445 -3.67 11.08 -17.27
C PHE A 445 -4.73 11.50 -16.25
N ASP A 446 -4.33 12.24 -15.20
CA ASP A 446 -5.23 12.69 -14.14
C ASP A 446 -6.33 13.59 -14.70
N ARG A 447 -5.98 14.49 -15.63
CA ARG A 447 -6.96 15.33 -16.33
C ARG A 447 -7.91 14.53 -17.21
N VAL A 448 -7.47 13.46 -17.86
CA VAL A 448 -8.37 12.56 -18.64
C VAL A 448 -9.34 11.83 -17.71
N MET A 449 -8.86 11.24 -16.60
CA MET A 449 -9.72 10.58 -15.61
C MET A 449 -10.73 11.53 -14.95
N GLN A 450 -10.43 12.84 -14.92
CA GLN A 450 -11.33 13.89 -14.42
C GLN A 450 -12.23 14.52 -15.51
N GLY A 451 -12.18 14.04 -16.75
CA GLY A 451 -12.94 14.61 -17.88
C GLY A 451 -12.47 15.99 -18.37
N ARG A 452 -11.28 16.43 -17.95
CA ARG A 452 -10.66 17.74 -18.25
C ARG A 452 -9.70 17.70 -19.44
N ALA A 453 -9.42 16.51 -19.97
CA ALA A 453 -8.60 16.27 -21.15
C ALA A 453 -9.08 14.99 -21.85
N GLN A 454 -8.53 14.70 -23.02
CA GLN A 454 -8.77 13.43 -23.74
C GLN A 454 -7.43 12.76 -24.10
N PHE A 455 -7.44 11.44 -24.20
CA PHE A 455 -6.35 10.68 -24.81
C PHE A 455 -6.37 10.87 -26.34
N SER A 456 -5.20 10.87 -26.96
CA SER A 456 -5.06 10.59 -28.40
C SER A 456 -5.39 9.10 -28.67
N PRO A 457 -5.63 8.70 -29.93
CA PRO A 457 -5.85 7.29 -30.26
C PRO A 457 -4.73 6.35 -29.77
N ALA A 458 -3.46 6.78 -29.92
CA ALA A 458 -2.30 6.02 -29.46
C ALA A 458 -2.19 5.94 -27.93
N GLU A 459 -2.47 7.04 -27.22
CA GLU A 459 -2.49 7.04 -25.75
C GLU A 459 -3.63 6.16 -25.19
N LYS A 460 -4.80 6.17 -25.86
CA LYS A 460 -5.93 5.30 -25.51
C LYS A 460 -5.60 3.83 -25.74
N ARG A 461 -5.01 3.50 -26.90
CA ARG A 461 -4.53 2.14 -27.21
C ARG A 461 -3.49 1.67 -26.19
N GLY A 462 -2.57 2.55 -25.77
CA GLY A 462 -1.59 2.26 -24.72
C GLY A 462 -2.23 2.00 -23.36
N PHE A 463 -3.25 2.77 -22.98
CA PHE A 463 -4.02 2.54 -21.74
C PHE A 463 -4.77 1.21 -21.77
N GLU A 464 -5.41 0.88 -22.89
CA GLU A 464 -6.08 -0.40 -23.11
C GLU A 464 -5.11 -1.58 -23.01
N LEU A 465 -3.95 -1.49 -23.67
CA LEU A 465 -2.88 -2.50 -23.57
C LEU A 465 -2.38 -2.67 -22.14
N PHE A 466 -2.13 -1.57 -21.43
CA PHE A 466 -1.60 -1.55 -20.06
C PHE A 466 -2.53 -2.24 -19.04
N LEU A 467 -3.85 -2.10 -19.22
CA LEU A 467 -4.88 -2.69 -18.36
C LEU A 467 -5.41 -4.06 -18.83
N THR A 468 -4.95 -4.58 -19.97
CA THR A 468 -5.41 -5.87 -20.50
C THR A 468 -4.37 -6.97 -20.25
N GLU A 469 -4.83 -8.17 -19.88
CA GLU A 469 -3.96 -9.33 -19.77
C GLU A 469 -3.40 -9.81 -21.12
N HIS A 470 -2.26 -10.49 -21.09
CA HIS A 470 -1.80 -11.31 -22.19
C HIS A 470 -2.39 -12.73 -22.08
N ASP A 471 -3.46 -13.04 -22.84
CA ASP A 471 -3.97 -14.41 -22.96
C ASP A 471 -4.45 -14.76 -24.39
N PRO A 472 -3.58 -15.39 -25.20
CA PRO A 472 -3.92 -15.89 -26.52
C PRO A 472 -5.09 -16.88 -26.54
N ARG A 473 -5.38 -17.61 -25.45
CA ARG A 473 -6.51 -18.58 -25.38
C ARG A 473 -7.87 -17.89 -25.56
N GLN A 474 -7.96 -16.63 -25.12
CA GLN A 474 -9.16 -15.78 -25.17
C GLN A 474 -9.06 -14.70 -26.26
N GLY A 475 -8.02 -14.75 -27.11
CA GLY A 475 -7.72 -13.70 -28.09
C GLY A 475 -7.25 -12.37 -27.48
N LEU A 476 -6.91 -12.34 -26.19
CA LEU A 476 -6.49 -11.13 -25.48
C LEU A 476 -4.99 -10.89 -25.69
N ARG A 477 -4.66 -9.71 -26.22
CA ARG A 477 -3.28 -9.30 -26.52
C ARG A 477 -2.99 -7.94 -25.86
N GLY A 478 -3.08 -7.92 -24.54
CA GLY A 478 -2.60 -6.82 -23.71
C GLY A 478 -1.12 -6.94 -23.36
N ALA A 479 -0.66 -6.04 -22.49
CA ALA A 479 0.71 -5.94 -21.99
C ALA A 479 0.82 -6.17 -20.48
N ASP A 480 -0.29 -6.51 -19.79
CA ASP A 480 -0.32 -7.12 -18.45
C ASP A 480 0.29 -6.28 -17.30
N CYS A 481 0.65 -5.03 -17.58
CA CYS A 481 1.43 -4.14 -16.70
C CYS A 481 0.74 -3.80 -15.37
N PHE A 482 -0.61 -3.81 -15.37
CA PHE A 482 -1.44 -3.40 -14.23
C PHE A 482 -1.30 -4.31 -13.00
N HIS A 483 -0.86 -5.57 -13.13
CA HIS A 483 -0.62 -6.46 -11.97
C HIS A 483 0.45 -5.89 -11.03
N CYS A 484 1.49 -5.25 -11.58
CA CYS A 484 2.54 -4.59 -10.79
C CYS A 484 2.26 -3.09 -10.61
N HIS A 485 1.78 -2.42 -11.67
CA HIS A 485 1.63 -0.95 -11.72
C HIS A 485 0.17 -0.48 -11.70
N GLY A 486 -0.65 -1.13 -10.88
CA GLY A 486 -2.07 -0.80 -10.69
C GLY A 486 -2.32 0.43 -9.80
N GLY A 487 -3.60 0.78 -9.70
CA GLY A 487 -4.13 1.83 -8.82
C GLY A 487 -3.72 3.26 -9.20
N SER A 488 -4.34 4.25 -8.54
CA SER A 488 -4.16 5.70 -8.78
C SER A 488 -2.72 6.21 -8.63
N LEU A 489 -1.80 5.40 -8.10
CA LEU A 489 -0.37 5.69 -7.95
C LEU A 489 0.55 4.88 -8.89
N PHE A 490 0.00 4.00 -9.75
CA PHE A 490 0.76 3.15 -10.68
C PHE A 490 1.85 2.29 -9.99
N THR A 491 1.52 1.71 -8.83
CA THR A 491 2.40 0.83 -8.06
C THR A 491 1.61 0.01 -7.03
N SER A 492 1.86 -1.29 -7.02
CA SER A 492 1.43 -2.22 -5.97
C SER A 492 2.18 -2.04 -4.64
N GLN A 493 3.33 -1.36 -4.71
CA GLN A 493 4.37 -1.31 -3.67
C GLN A 493 4.77 -2.69 -3.12
N GLN A 494 4.62 -3.74 -3.94
CA GLN A 494 5.17 -5.06 -3.69
C GLN A 494 6.63 -5.14 -4.17
N PHE A 495 7.23 -6.32 -4.11
CA PHE A 495 8.61 -6.59 -4.51
C PHE A 495 8.62 -7.68 -5.57
N ALA A 496 9.04 -7.34 -6.78
CA ALA A 496 9.02 -8.23 -7.94
C ALA A 496 10.43 -8.47 -8.47
N SER A 497 10.70 -9.69 -8.93
CA SER A 497 11.86 -9.99 -9.78
C SER A 497 11.39 -9.94 -11.22
N ILE A 498 12.04 -9.11 -12.04
CA ILE A 498 11.60 -8.80 -13.41
C ILE A 498 12.50 -9.42 -14.50
N GLY A 499 13.22 -10.49 -14.15
CA GLY A 499 14.03 -11.27 -15.10
C GLY A 499 15.17 -10.49 -15.75
N LEU A 500 15.82 -9.60 -15.01
CA LEU A 500 16.92 -8.78 -15.52
C LEU A 500 18.25 -9.58 -15.54
N PRO A 501 18.94 -9.70 -16.70
CA PRO A 501 20.26 -10.34 -16.76
C PRO A 501 21.29 -9.70 -15.83
N ARG A 502 22.20 -10.49 -15.28
CA ARG A 502 23.32 -9.98 -14.47
C ARG A 502 24.28 -9.14 -15.33
N LEU A 503 24.51 -7.88 -14.96
CA LEU A 503 25.47 -7.02 -15.65
C LEU A 503 26.90 -7.50 -15.36
N LYS A 504 27.61 -7.94 -16.41
CA LYS A 504 29.02 -8.35 -16.31
C LYS A 504 29.88 -7.18 -15.79
N GLY A 505 30.71 -7.46 -14.78
CA GLY A 505 31.62 -6.48 -14.18
C GLY A 505 31.00 -5.56 -13.11
N ARG A 506 29.70 -5.67 -12.81
CA ARG A 506 29.11 -5.05 -11.59
C ARG A 506 29.06 -6.05 -10.42
N PRO A 507 29.04 -5.57 -9.17
CA PRO A 507 28.74 -6.40 -8.00
C PRO A 507 27.38 -7.09 -8.11
N ASP A 508 27.21 -8.22 -7.42
CA ASP A 508 25.90 -8.87 -7.30
C ASP A 508 24.98 -8.04 -6.39
N ASP A 509 23.87 -7.54 -6.91
CA ASP A 509 22.83 -6.88 -6.12
C ASP A 509 21.79 -7.93 -5.67
N PRO A 510 21.77 -8.31 -4.38
CA PRO A 510 20.79 -9.27 -3.89
C PRO A 510 19.35 -8.71 -3.90
N GLY A 511 19.16 -7.41 -4.12
CA GLY A 511 17.88 -6.74 -3.96
C GLY A 511 17.33 -6.94 -2.55
N ARG A 512 16.05 -7.30 -2.45
CA ARG A 512 15.36 -7.54 -1.18
C ARG A 512 16.00 -8.64 -0.31
N ALA A 513 16.67 -9.65 -0.89
CA ALA A 513 17.39 -10.65 -0.09
C ALA A 513 18.52 -10.04 0.77
N GLY A 514 19.05 -8.87 0.41
CA GLY A 514 20.00 -8.11 1.25
C GLY A 514 19.37 -7.51 2.51
N VAL A 515 18.03 -7.51 2.61
CA VAL A 515 17.24 -7.06 3.76
C VAL A 515 16.63 -8.24 4.52
N THR A 516 16.10 -9.24 3.80
CA THR A 516 15.34 -10.35 4.42
C THR A 516 16.16 -11.62 4.65
N GLY A 517 17.30 -11.78 3.98
CA GLY A 517 18.11 -13.01 4.03
C GLY A 517 17.48 -14.22 3.32
N LEU A 518 16.32 -14.05 2.67
CA LEU A 518 15.59 -15.13 2.00
C LEU A 518 16.03 -15.27 0.54
N GLU A 519 16.29 -16.50 0.10
CA GLU A 519 16.72 -16.78 -1.28
C GLU A 519 15.63 -16.42 -2.31
N SER A 520 14.35 -16.62 -1.97
CA SER A 520 13.24 -16.26 -2.87
C SER A 520 13.09 -14.76 -3.08
N ASP A 521 13.61 -13.92 -2.18
CA ASP A 521 13.67 -12.47 -2.31
C ASP A 521 14.88 -11.97 -3.12
N ARG A 522 15.77 -12.86 -3.59
CA ARG A 522 16.94 -12.43 -4.37
C ARG A 522 16.51 -11.79 -5.69
N GLY A 523 17.07 -10.63 -6.00
CA GLY A 523 16.73 -9.87 -7.20
C GLY A 523 15.28 -9.37 -7.25
N ARG A 524 14.50 -9.51 -6.17
CA ARG A 524 13.22 -8.80 -6.04
C ARG A 524 13.49 -7.36 -5.63
N PHE A 525 12.86 -6.41 -6.31
CA PHE A 525 12.96 -4.98 -6.03
C PHE A 525 11.57 -4.36 -5.88
N ARG A 526 11.48 -3.28 -5.09
CA ARG A 526 10.24 -2.54 -4.88
C ARG A 526 9.72 -2.02 -6.21
N VAL A 527 8.47 -2.35 -6.54
CA VAL A 527 7.82 -1.85 -7.75
C VAL A 527 7.67 -0.32 -7.66
N PRO A 528 8.30 0.48 -8.53
CA PRO A 528 8.23 1.93 -8.47
C PRO A 528 6.86 2.45 -8.95
N SER A 529 6.54 3.71 -8.64
CA SER A 529 5.43 4.41 -9.30
C SER A 529 5.83 4.78 -10.73
N LEU A 530 4.90 4.69 -11.68
CA LEU A 530 5.09 5.20 -13.05
C LEU A 530 4.69 6.67 -13.20
N ARG A 531 4.30 7.37 -12.12
CA ARG A 531 4.09 8.82 -12.15
C ARG A 531 5.41 9.52 -12.46
N ASN A 532 5.38 10.47 -13.39
CA ASN A 532 6.55 11.17 -13.95
C ASN A 532 7.59 10.28 -14.65
N VAL A 533 7.28 9.02 -14.99
CA VAL A 533 8.28 8.07 -15.52
C VAL A 533 9.00 8.56 -16.79
N ALA A 534 8.36 9.37 -17.64
CA ALA A 534 9.03 9.92 -18.83
C ALA A 534 10.14 10.94 -18.53
N LEU A 535 10.32 11.35 -17.27
CA LEU A 535 11.41 12.22 -16.79
C LEU A 535 12.51 11.45 -16.06
N THR A 536 12.28 10.18 -15.67
CA THR A 536 13.14 9.44 -14.73
C THR A 536 14.14 8.51 -15.42
N ALA A 537 14.70 8.92 -16.57
CA ALA A 537 15.69 8.12 -17.30
C ALA A 537 17.11 8.29 -16.71
N PRO A 538 17.92 7.21 -16.61
CA PRO A 538 17.66 5.84 -17.07
C PRO A 538 16.89 4.99 -16.05
N TYR A 539 16.42 3.83 -16.49
CA TYR A 539 15.43 2.98 -15.81
C TYR A 539 16.01 1.68 -15.24
N MET A 540 15.21 1.06 -14.35
CA MET A 540 15.54 -0.09 -13.49
C MET A 540 16.52 0.24 -12.36
N HIS A 541 16.60 -0.64 -11.35
CA HIS A 541 17.42 -0.47 -10.16
C HIS A 541 18.92 -0.21 -10.46
N ASP A 542 19.41 -0.62 -11.62
CA ASP A 542 20.79 -0.45 -12.07
C ASP A 542 20.95 0.56 -13.21
N GLY A 543 19.85 1.19 -13.67
CA GLY A 543 19.87 2.24 -14.69
C GLY A 543 20.32 1.77 -16.07
N ARG A 544 20.11 0.50 -16.43
CA ARG A 544 20.62 -0.07 -17.69
C ARG A 544 19.91 0.43 -18.95
N PHE A 545 18.64 0.81 -18.87
CA PHE A 545 17.83 1.23 -20.02
C PHE A 545 17.70 2.75 -20.06
N ARG A 546 17.97 3.37 -21.19
CA ARG A 546 17.99 4.84 -21.40
C ARG A 546 16.65 5.37 -21.89
N THR A 547 15.79 4.52 -22.45
CA THR A 547 14.52 4.91 -23.08
C THR A 547 13.37 4.04 -22.56
N LEU A 548 12.12 4.53 -22.67
CA LEU A 548 10.94 3.72 -22.33
C LEU A 548 10.76 2.59 -23.36
N GLU A 549 11.19 2.86 -24.58
CA GLU A 549 11.24 1.94 -25.70
C GLU A 549 12.15 0.73 -25.38
N GLU A 550 13.34 0.93 -24.78
CA GLU A 550 14.21 -0.15 -24.27
C GLU A 550 13.56 -0.91 -23.08
N VAL A 551 12.77 -0.24 -22.24
CA VAL A 551 12.02 -0.88 -21.12
C VAL A 551 10.87 -1.76 -21.62
N ILE A 552 10.10 -1.31 -22.62
CA ILE A 552 9.02 -2.11 -23.22
C ILE A 552 9.60 -3.32 -23.96
N GLU A 553 10.75 -3.20 -24.62
CA GLU A 553 11.41 -4.35 -25.27
C GLU A 553 11.89 -5.39 -24.24
N HIS A 554 12.34 -4.96 -23.05
CA HIS A 554 12.65 -5.88 -21.95
C HIS A 554 11.43 -6.70 -21.52
N TYR A 555 10.26 -6.07 -21.36
CA TYR A 555 9.05 -6.81 -20.98
C TYR A 555 8.45 -7.63 -22.12
N ASP A 556 8.63 -7.22 -23.39
CA ASP A 556 8.13 -7.99 -24.54
C ASP A 556 8.99 -9.24 -24.82
N HIS A 557 10.33 -9.16 -24.74
CA HIS A 557 11.23 -10.27 -25.11
C HIS A 557 12.42 -10.51 -24.15
N GLY A 558 12.79 -9.56 -23.29
CA GLY A 558 14.05 -9.59 -22.51
C GLY A 558 14.01 -10.29 -21.14
N VAL A 559 12.85 -10.81 -20.70
CA VAL A 559 12.68 -11.39 -19.36
C VAL A 559 13.37 -12.76 -19.23
N GLU A 560 14.52 -12.80 -18.55
CA GLU A 560 15.19 -14.05 -18.18
C GLU A 560 14.36 -14.87 -17.17
N ARG A 561 14.33 -16.19 -17.37
CA ARG A 561 13.61 -17.14 -16.51
C ARG A 561 14.50 -17.57 -15.34
N ALA A 562 14.01 -17.34 -14.11
CA ALA A 562 14.69 -17.71 -12.87
C ALA A 562 13.68 -18.17 -11.80
N PRO A 563 14.08 -18.99 -10.80
CA PRO A 563 13.15 -19.55 -9.79
C PRO A 563 12.46 -18.52 -8.87
N ASN A 564 12.91 -17.27 -8.92
CA ASN A 564 12.43 -16.11 -8.15
C ASN A 564 11.63 -15.10 -9.00
N LEU A 565 11.52 -15.32 -10.32
CA LEU A 565 10.80 -14.46 -11.27
C LEU A 565 9.34 -14.26 -10.83
N ASP A 566 8.80 -13.06 -11.03
CA ASP A 566 7.41 -12.75 -10.70
C ASP A 566 6.42 -13.65 -11.48
N PRO A 567 5.43 -14.30 -10.83
CA PRO A 567 4.44 -15.14 -11.49
C PRO A 567 3.73 -14.50 -12.68
N ASN A 568 3.47 -13.19 -12.61
CA ASN A 568 2.74 -12.45 -13.64
C ASN A 568 3.56 -12.27 -14.92
N LEU A 569 4.90 -12.30 -14.82
CA LEU A 569 5.81 -12.39 -15.97
C LEU A 569 6.09 -13.86 -16.36
N ALA A 570 6.15 -14.76 -15.37
CA ALA A 570 6.44 -16.16 -15.60
C ALA A 570 5.29 -16.92 -16.31
N LYS A 571 4.04 -16.40 -16.31
CA LYS A 571 2.92 -16.89 -17.13
C LYS A 571 3.02 -16.52 -18.62
N HIS A 572 3.81 -15.49 -18.99
CA HIS A 572 3.95 -15.10 -20.41
C HIS A 572 4.72 -16.17 -21.21
N PRO A 573 4.57 -16.23 -22.55
CA PRO A 573 5.31 -17.20 -23.37
C PRO A 573 6.84 -17.02 -23.24
N PRO A 574 7.65 -18.10 -23.31
CA PRO A 574 9.11 -17.99 -23.28
C PRO A 574 9.71 -17.21 -24.47
N ALA A 575 8.96 -17.08 -25.56
CA ALA A 575 9.32 -16.31 -26.75
C ALA A 575 8.80 -14.86 -26.73
N GLY A 576 8.24 -14.40 -25.60
CA GLY A 576 7.72 -13.04 -25.44
C GLY A 576 6.22 -12.87 -25.65
N MET A 577 5.71 -11.65 -25.46
CA MET A 577 4.31 -11.31 -25.73
C MET A 577 4.04 -11.04 -27.23
N GLY A 578 5.08 -10.69 -27.99
CA GLY A 578 4.99 -10.41 -29.42
C GLY A 578 4.14 -9.17 -29.72
N LEU A 579 4.38 -8.08 -28.98
CA LEU A 579 3.71 -6.80 -29.19
C LEU A 579 4.14 -6.15 -30.51
N SER A 580 3.19 -5.58 -31.26
CA SER A 580 3.52 -4.88 -32.51
C SER A 580 4.30 -3.59 -32.23
N ALA A 581 5.02 -3.07 -33.23
CA ALA A 581 5.71 -1.79 -33.13
C ALA A 581 4.74 -0.62 -32.80
N GLU A 582 3.50 -0.70 -33.29
CA GLU A 582 2.44 0.26 -32.96
C GLU A 582 1.97 0.12 -31.50
N ASP A 583 1.78 -1.11 -31.00
CA ASP A 583 1.41 -1.37 -29.60
C ASP A 583 2.50 -0.89 -28.63
N LYS A 584 3.79 -1.11 -28.97
CA LYS A 584 4.93 -0.61 -28.20
C LYS A 584 4.95 0.93 -28.18
N ALA A 585 4.75 1.58 -29.33
CA ALA A 585 4.67 3.03 -29.41
C ALA A 585 3.45 3.59 -28.64
N ALA A 586 2.31 2.90 -28.67
CA ALA A 586 1.09 3.25 -27.95
C ALA A 586 1.29 3.16 -26.43
N LEU A 587 1.88 2.07 -25.92
CA LEU A 587 2.27 1.92 -24.51
C LEU A 587 3.17 3.06 -24.05
N VAL A 588 4.20 3.39 -24.83
CA VAL A 588 5.10 4.51 -24.50
C VAL A 588 4.38 5.87 -24.56
N ALA A 589 3.46 6.07 -25.51
CA ALA A 589 2.62 7.28 -25.55
C ALA A 589 1.75 7.39 -24.28
N PHE A 590 1.13 6.29 -23.84
CA PHE A 590 0.39 6.23 -22.58
C PHE A 590 1.26 6.54 -21.35
N LEU A 591 2.45 5.94 -21.23
CA LEU A 591 3.38 6.22 -20.14
C LEU A 591 3.81 7.70 -20.09
N LYS A 592 3.97 8.34 -21.25
CA LYS A 592 4.23 9.79 -21.37
C LYS A 592 3.05 10.64 -20.84
N THR A 593 1.81 10.12 -20.79
CA THR A 593 0.66 10.82 -20.15
C THR A 593 0.70 10.84 -18.61
N LEU A 594 1.52 9.98 -17.98
CA LEU A 594 1.65 9.88 -16.51
C LEU A 594 2.56 10.97 -15.91
N THR A 595 2.99 11.93 -16.73
CA THR A 595 3.97 12.96 -16.39
C THR A 595 3.29 14.33 -16.23
N GLU A 596 3.69 15.06 -15.20
CA GLU A 596 3.31 16.47 -14.99
C GLU A 596 4.13 17.40 -15.88
N VAL A 597 3.52 18.50 -16.32
CA VAL A 597 4.23 19.56 -17.04
C VAL A 597 4.86 20.50 -16.00
N ALA A 598 6.16 20.78 -16.13
CA ALA A 598 7.00 21.36 -15.08
C ALA A 598 6.57 22.76 -14.54
N GLU A 599 5.57 23.40 -15.12
CA GLU A 599 4.95 24.62 -14.58
C GLU A 599 4.39 24.42 -13.15
N THR A 600 4.01 23.19 -12.79
CA THR A 600 3.50 22.85 -11.44
C THR A 600 4.56 22.89 -10.34
N HIS A 601 5.85 22.72 -10.67
CA HIS A 601 6.94 22.76 -9.69
C HIS A 601 7.32 24.18 -9.27
N ARG A 602 6.79 25.21 -9.95
CA ARG A 602 6.67 26.55 -9.37
C ARG A 602 5.62 26.53 -8.27
N VAL A 603 6.09 26.27 -7.05
CA VAL A 603 5.31 26.39 -5.80
C VAL A 603 4.42 27.62 -5.88
N ARG A 604 3.09 27.41 -5.89
CA ARG A 604 2.14 28.52 -5.81
C ARG A 604 2.46 29.31 -4.54
N PRO A 605 2.75 30.62 -4.61
CA PRO A 605 2.87 31.43 -3.40
C PRO A 605 1.56 31.34 -2.64
N GLY A 606 1.65 31.15 -1.32
CA GLY A 606 0.47 30.89 -0.49
C GLY A 606 -0.41 32.13 -0.31
N ASN A 607 -1.72 31.87 -0.27
CA ASN A 607 -2.69 32.66 0.51
C ASN A 607 -2.90 31.94 1.85
#